data_AF-A0A930BRZ2-F1
#
_entry.id   AF-A0A930BRZ2-F1
#
_cell.length_a   1.000
_cell.length_b   1.000
_cell.length_c   1.000
_cell.angle_alpha   90.00
_cell.angle_beta   90.00
_cell.angle_gamma   90.00
#
_symmetry.space_group_name_H-M   'P 1'
#
loop_
_entity.id
_entity.type
_entity.pdbx_description
1 polymer ?
#
loop_
_entity_poly.entity_id
_entity_poly.type
_entity_poly.pdbx_seq_one_letter_code
_entity_poly.pdbx_strand_id
1 'polypeptide(L)' 'MTDEQIRDSIRLGVPFFGITERGEMMARYLPYGPVFKWSSNQIVPTPLQGSDLLWWLKASDEEDHQE' A
#
# COMPACT_ATOMS: atom_id res chain seq x y z
N MET A 1 -5.48 -9.79 3.02
CA MET A 1 -6.10 -9.17 1.84
C MET A 1 -5.18 -9.44 0.67
N THR A 2 -5.70 -9.67 -0.52
CA THR A 2 -4.86 -9.76 -1.73
C THR A 2 -4.41 -8.36 -2.16
N ASP A 3 -3.37 -8.28 -2.98
CA ASP A 3 -2.88 -7.00 -3.52
C ASP A 3 -3.96 -6.24 -4.28
N GLU A 4 -4.83 -6.95 -5.00
CA GLU A 4 -6.00 -6.37 -5.67
C GLU A 4 -6.96 -5.72 -4.66
N GLN A 5 -7.27 -6.39 -3.55
CA GLN A 5 -8.13 -5.84 -2.49
C GLN A 5 -7.49 -4.62 -1.81
N ILE A 6 -6.16 -4.60 -1.65
CA ILE A 6 -5.41 -3.47 -1.11
C ILE A 6 -5.51 -2.28 -2.07
N ARG A 7 -5.25 -2.51 -3.37
CA ARG A 7 -5.32 -1.48 -4.42
C ARG A 7 -6.73 -0.89 -4.51
N ASP A 8 -7.77 -1.71 -4.47
CA ASP A 8 -9.15 -1.23 -4.49
C ASP A 8 -9.51 -0.44 -3.23
N SER A 9 -9.02 -0.85 -2.06
CA SER A 9 -9.22 -0.08 -0.83
C SER A 9 -8.53 1.28 -0.88
N ILE A 10 -7.33 1.36 -1.48
CA ILE A 10 -6.62 2.61 -1.73
C ILE A 10 -7.46 3.51 -2.64
N ARG A 11 -7.97 2.98 -3.77
CA ARG A 11 -8.81 3.70 -4.75
C ARG A 11 -10.10 4.23 -4.13
N LEU A 12 -10.81 3.39 -3.39
CA LEU A 12 -12.09 3.72 -2.77
C LEU A 12 -11.95 4.65 -1.55
N GLY A 13 -10.72 4.94 -1.12
CA GLY A 13 -10.52 5.80 0.05
C GLY A 13 -10.90 5.12 1.36
N VAL A 14 -11.16 3.82 1.40
CA VAL A 14 -11.68 3.15 2.61
C VAL A 14 -10.56 2.67 3.53
N PRO A 15 -10.82 2.54 4.84
CA PRO A 15 -9.89 1.91 5.78
C PRO A 15 -9.59 0.46 5.39
N PHE A 16 -8.35 0.03 5.61
CA PHE A 16 -7.92 -1.35 5.36
C PHE A 16 -6.70 -1.70 6.19
N PHE A 17 -6.43 -3.00 6.28
CA PHE A 17 -5.20 -3.56 6.83
C PHE A 17 -4.79 -4.76 5.97
N GLY A 18 -3.62 -4.66 5.34
CA GLY A 18 -3.17 -5.62 4.35
C GLY A 18 -1.67 -5.85 4.44
N ILE A 19 -1.24 -7.00 3.93
CA ILE A 19 0.16 -7.32 3.70
C ILE A 19 0.25 -7.57 2.20
N THR A 20 1.15 -6.86 1.52
CA THR A 20 1.38 -7.07 0.09
C THR A 20 2.03 -8.43 -0.16
N GLU A 21 2.04 -8.91 -1.40
CA GLU A 21 2.74 -10.15 -1.75
C GLU A 21 4.24 -10.12 -1.40
N ARG A 22 4.83 -8.92 -1.33
CA ARG A 22 6.22 -8.67 -0.91
C ARG A 22 6.43 -8.72 0.60
N GLY A 23 5.37 -8.92 1.38
CA GLY A 23 5.43 -8.90 2.85
C GLY A 23 5.40 -7.49 3.45
N GLU A 24 5.14 -6.44 2.66
CA GLU A 24 5.01 -5.09 3.20
C GLU A 24 3.64 -4.91 3.86
N MET A 25 3.63 -4.68 5.17
CA MET A 25 2.40 -4.39 5.89
C MET A 25 1.98 -2.94 5.66
N MET A 26 0.72 -2.77 5.27
CA MET A 26 0.09 -1.49 4.98
C MET A 26 -1.25 -1.33 5.69
N ALA A 27 -1.57 -0.12 6.12
CA ALA A 27 -2.85 0.18 6.75
C ALA A 27 -3.35 1.58 6.44
N ARG A 28 -4.67 1.74 6.35
CA ARG A 28 -5.35 3.04 6.43
C ARG A 28 -6.38 2.96 7.54
N TYR A 29 -6.28 3.86 8.51
CA TYR A 29 -7.17 3.86 9.67
C TYR A 29 -8.44 4.70 9.49
N LEU A 30 -8.38 5.75 8.68
CA LEU A 30 -9.48 6.69 8.45
C LEU A 30 -9.80 6.79 6.96
N PRO A 31 -11.08 6.97 6.57
CA PRO A 31 -11.44 7.21 5.18
C PRO A 31 -10.67 8.41 4.61
N TYR A 32 -10.12 8.25 3.40
CA TYR A 32 -9.28 9.23 2.70
C TYR A 32 -8.06 9.72 3.49
N GLY A 33 -7.71 9.04 4.58
CA GLY A 33 -6.53 9.31 5.37
C GLY A 33 -5.25 8.76 4.71
N PRO A 34 -4.09 9.09 5.31
CA PRO A 34 -2.82 8.54 4.86
C PRO A 34 -2.82 7.02 4.95
N VAL A 35 -2.14 6.40 4.00
CA VAL A 35 -1.76 4.99 4.10
C VAL A 35 -0.44 4.95 4.87
N PHE A 36 -0.32 3.99 5.75
CA PHE A 36 0.88 3.75 6.54
C PHE A 36 1.53 2.46 6.07
N LYS A 37 2.86 2.42 6.10
CA LYS A 37 3.68 1.24 5.86
C LYS A 37 4.49 0.92 7.10
N TRP A 38 4.73 -0.37 7.35
CA TRP A 38 5.67 -0.79 8.38
C TRP A 38 7.06 -0.96 7.79
N SER A 39 8.05 -0.39 8.47
CA SER A 39 9.47 -0.57 8.15
C SER A 39 10.25 -0.71 9.45
N SER A 40 10.95 -1.82 9.64
CA SER A 40 11.81 -2.05 10.82
C SER A 40 11.14 -1.70 12.16
N ASN A 41 9.93 -2.22 12.39
CA ASN A 41 9.08 -1.96 13.56
C ASN A 41 8.59 -0.51 13.73
N GLN A 42 8.73 0.33 12.71
CA GLN A 42 8.19 1.69 12.68
C GLN A 42 7.02 1.79 11.71
N ILE A 43 6.04 2.60 12.08
CA ILE A 43 4.90 2.97 11.22
C ILE A 43 5.27 4.27 10.53
N VAL A 44 5.36 4.25 9.20
CA VAL A 44 5.75 5.39 8.38
C VAL A 44 4.58 5.76 7.46
N PRO A 45 4.08 7.01 7.47
CA PRO A 45 3.07 7.43 6.50
C PRO A 45 3.66 7.42 5.10
N THR A 46 2.91 6.92 4.12
CA THR A 46 3.32 6.97 2.73
C THR A 46 3.26 8.43 2.26
N PRO A 47 4.33 8.95 1.62
CA PRO A 47 4.28 10.30 1.06
C PRO A 47 3.34 10.38 -0.14
N LEU A 48 3.08 9.24 -0.79
CA LEU A 48 2.19 9.09 -1.94
C LEU A 48 0.79 8.68 -1.50
N GLN A 49 -0.22 9.14 -2.25
CA GLN A 49 -1.62 8.80 -2.04
C GLN A 49 -2.33 8.49 -3.37
N GLY A 50 -3.49 7.84 -3.29
CA GLY A 50 -4.36 7.61 -4.44
C GLY A 50 -3.64 6.95 -5.62
N SER A 51 -3.69 7.59 -6.78
CA SER A 51 -3.07 7.11 -8.02
C SER A 51 -1.56 6.96 -7.92
N ASP A 52 -0.87 7.88 -7.25
CA ASP A 52 0.59 7.87 -7.18
C ASP A 52 1.08 6.71 -6.31
N LEU A 53 0.35 6.42 -5.23
CA LEU A 53 0.63 5.25 -4.40
C LEU A 53 0.40 3.95 -5.17
N LEU A 54 -0.67 3.87 -5.97
CA LEU A 54 -0.95 2.69 -6.79
C LEU A 54 0.10 2.49 -7.88
N TRP A 55 0.58 3.58 -8.48
CA TRP A 55 1.66 3.55 -9.46
C TRP A 55 2.95 3.06 -8.82
N TRP A 56 3.30 3.58 -7.63
CA TRP A 56 4.47 3.12 -6.89
C TRP A 56 4.40 1.63 -6.54
N LEU A 57 3.25 1.16 -6.04
CA LEU A 57 3.05 -0.27 -5.75
C LEU A 57 3.26 -1.12 -7.00
N LYS A 58 2.68 -0.71 -8.14
CA LYS A 58 2.84 -1.43 -9.40
C LYS A 58 4.30 -1.43 -9.90
N ALA A 59 4.98 -0.29 -9.85
CA ALA A 59 6.37 -0.19 -10.28
C ALA A 59 7.30 -1.07 -9.43
N SER A 60 7.04 -1.12 -8.11
CA SER A 60 7.77 -2.00 -7.20
C SER A 60 7.55 -3.49 -7.47
N ASP A 61 6.37 -3.89 -7.97
CA ASP A 61 6.12 -5.27 -8.38
C ASP A 61 6.83 -5.64 -9.70
N GLU A 62 7.03 -4.67 -10.60
CA GLU A 62 7.69 -4.89 -11.91
C GLU A 62 9.22 -5.04 -11.78
N GLU A 63 9.85 -4.35 -10.82
CA GLU A 63 11.31 -4.42 -10.58
C GLU A 63 11.76 -5.81 -10.08
N ASP A 64 10.94 -6.49 -9.26
CA ASP A 64 11.29 -7.81 -8.70
C ASP A 64 11.14 -8.97 -9.71
N HIS A 65 10.52 -8.73 -10.88
CA HIS A 65 10.37 -9.74 -11.95
C HIS A 65 11.47 -9.68 -13.01
N GLN A 66 12.48 -8.82 -12.84
CA GLN A 66 13.61 -8.67 -13.77
C GLN A 66 14.95 -9.24 -13.29
N GLU A 67 14.97 -9.96 -12.15
CA GLU A 67 16.16 -10.71 -11.67
C GLU A 67 16.04 -12.23 -11.87
#